data_AF-A0A2J5P2L5-F1
#
_entry.id   AF-A0A2J5P2L5-F1
#
_cell.length_a   1.000
_cell.length_b   1.000
_cell.length_c   1.000
_cell.angle_alpha   90.00
_cell.angle_beta   90.00
_cell.angle_gamma   90.00
#
_symmetry.space_group_name_H-M   'P 1'
#
loop_
_entity.id
_entity.type
_entity.pdbx_description
1 polymer ?
#
loop_
_entity_poly.entity_id
_entity_poly.type
_entity_poly.pdbx_seq_one_letter_code
_entity_poly.pdbx_strand_id
1 'polypeptide(L)'
;MLSKNEKKNHYLLKEWKPENAAFWENKGKQIARRNLCISVGCLLLAFCVWMLFSAVAVNLNKVGFNFTTDQLFLLTALPSLSGAILRVPYSFMVPIFGGRYWTVLSTIILVVPCIWLGVAIQNPATPFWVFITIALLCGFAGANFASSMGNISFFFPKAKQGSALGINGGLGNLGVSVMQMIAPAAIFLPIFAFLGIHGVPQE
;
A
#
# COMPACT_ATOMS: atom_id res chain seq x y z
N MET A 1 -37.06 -14.04 -17.27
CA MET A 1 -37.34 -12.98 -16.27
C MET A 1 -36.12 -12.75 -15.38
N LEU A 2 -35.13 -11.97 -15.83
CA LEU A 2 -34.04 -11.45 -14.98
C LEU A 2 -33.73 -10.00 -15.39
N SER A 3 -34.77 -9.17 -15.41
CA SER A 3 -34.67 -7.71 -15.52
C SER A 3 -35.29 -7.13 -14.27
N LYS A 4 -34.45 -6.76 -13.30
CA LYS A 4 -34.72 -5.83 -12.17
C LYS A 4 -33.63 -5.96 -11.10
N ASN A 5 -32.41 -5.51 -11.38
CA ASN A 5 -31.53 -4.97 -10.32
C ASN A 5 -30.27 -4.22 -10.81
N GLU A 6 -30.26 -3.69 -12.03
CA GLU A 6 -29.29 -2.63 -12.35
C GLU A 6 -29.72 -1.33 -11.65
N LYS A 7 -29.44 -1.22 -10.34
CA LYS A 7 -29.40 0.09 -9.68
C LYS A 7 -28.49 0.97 -10.54
N LYS A 8 -29.05 2.02 -11.16
CA LYS A 8 -28.33 3.09 -11.89
C LYS A 8 -27.22 3.63 -10.98
N ASN A 9 -26.05 3.02 -11.04
CA ASN A 9 -24.91 3.44 -10.25
C ASN A 9 -24.29 4.63 -10.99
N HIS A 10 -24.74 5.83 -10.65
CA HIS A 10 -24.35 7.09 -11.33
C HIS A 10 -22.82 7.33 -11.32
N TYR A 11 -22.09 6.63 -10.45
CA TYR A 11 -20.64 6.70 -10.35
C TYR A 11 -19.89 5.80 -11.34
N LEU A 12 -20.58 4.89 -12.04
CA LEU A 12 -19.96 3.93 -12.97
C LEU A 12 -19.85 4.55 -14.36
N LEU A 13 -18.63 4.61 -14.91
CA LEU A 13 -18.35 5.23 -16.19
C LEU A 13 -18.72 4.28 -17.34
N LYS A 14 -19.96 4.36 -17.83
CA LYS A 14 -20.43 3.55 -18.98
C LYS A 14 -19.85 4.03 -20.33
N GLU A 15 -19.64 5.35 -20.46
CA GLU A 15 -19.03 5.96 -21.64
C GLU A 15 -17.71 6.63 -21.28
N TRP A 16 -16.60 5.98 -21.65
CA TRP A 16 -15.24 6.48 -21.42
C TRP A 16 -14.46 6.50 -22.74
N LYS A 17 -14.23 7.70 -23.29
CA LYS A 17 -13.54 7.90 -24.58
C LYS A 17 -12.34 8.84 -24.39
N PRO A 18 -11.28 8.42 -23.68
CA PRO A 18 -10.16 9.30 -23.30
C PRO A 18 -9.37 9.83 -24.51
N GLU A 19 -9.42 9.12 -25.65
CA GLU A 19 -8.77 9.53 -26.90
C GLU A 19 -9.53 10.62 -27.67
N ASN A 20 -10.81 10.86 -27.38
CA ASN A 20 -11.57 11.93 -28.01
C ASN A 20 -11.24 13.27 -27.32
N ALA A 21 -10.66 14.21 -28.07
CA ALA A 21 -10.21 15.49 -27.51
C ALA A 21 -11.35 16.31 -26.86
N ALA A 22 -12.53 16.35 -27.47
CA ALA A 22 -13.68 17.06 -26.92
C ALA A 22 -14.17 16.41 -25.62
N PHE A 23 -14.22 15.08 -25.54
CA PHE A 23 -14.56 14.39 -24.30
C PHE A 23 -13.50 14.62 -23.21
N TRP A 24 -12.22 14.56 -23.59
CA TRP A 24 -11.11 14.70 -22.67
C TRP A 24 -11.09 16.08 -22.00
N GLU A 25 -11.18 17.16 -22.78
CA GLU A 25 -11.14 18.52 -22.21
C GLU A 25 -12.42 18.88 -21.44
N ASN A 26 -13.59 18.40 -21.86
CA ASN A 26 -14.84 18.70 -21.16
C ASN A 26 -15.08 17.88 -19.88
N LYS A 27 -14.60 16.63 -19.83
CA LYS A 27 -14.94 15.70 -18.72
C LYS A 27 -13.81 14.76 -18.32
N GLY A 28 -13.17 14.11 -19.29
CA GLY A 28 -12.21 13.02 -19.04
C GLY A 28 -11.03 13.43 -18.16
N LYS A 29 -10.43 14.60 -18.44
CA LYS A 29 -9.25 15.13 -17.76
C LYS A 29 -9.43 15.30 -16.25
N GLN A 30 -10.57 15.86 -15.83
CA GLN A 30 -10.84 16.08 -14.41
C GLN A 30 -11.00 14.76 -13.65
N ILE A 31 -11.73 13.80 -14.25
CA ILE A 31 -11.94 12.47 -13.67
C ILE A 31 -10.61 11.71 -13.59
N ALA A 32 -9.80 11.74 -14.64
CA ALA A 32 -8.51 11.07 -14.68
C ALA A 32 -7.53 11.65 -13.65
N ARG A 33 -7.43 12.98 -13.52
CA ARG A 33 -6.57 13.63 -12.51
C ARG A 33 -6.99 13.30 -11.08
N ARG A 34 -8.30 13.25 -10.80
CA ARG A 34 -8.81 12.87 -9.49
C ARG A 34 -8.43 11.43 -9.14
N ASN A 35 -8.63 10.50 -10.07
CA ASN A 35 -8.24 9.10 -9.87
C ASN A 35 -6.72 8.96 -9.71
N LEU A 36 -5.93 9.69 -10.49
CA LEU A 36 -4.47 9.70 -10.37
C LEU A 36 -4.00 10.18 -9.00
N CYS A 37 -4.54 11.30 -8.49
CA CYS A 37 -4.16 11.84 -7.18
C CYS A 37 -4.46 10.85 -6.04
N ILE A 38 -5.65 10.23 -6.08
CA ILE A 38 -6.03 9.20 -5.10
C ILE A 38 -5.12 7.97 -5.22
N SER A 39 -4.86 7.52 -6.45
CA SER A 39 -3.98 6.38 -6.74
C SER A 39 -2.56 6.62 -6.23
N VAL A 40 -2.01 7.83 -6.43
CA VAL A 40 -0.69 8.22 -5.90
C VAL A 40 -0.68 8.11 -4.39
N GLY A 41 -1.68 8.68 -3.69
CA GLY A 41 -1.74 8.62 -2.22
C GLY A 41 -1.85 7.18 -1.70
N CYS A 42 -2.73 6.37 -2.28
CA CYS A 42 -2.87 4.95 -1.92
C CYS A 42 -1.60 4.15 -2.20
N LEU A 43 -0.95 4.39 -3.34
CA LEU A 43 0.26 3.67 -3.71
C LEU A 43 1.43 4.08 -2.81
N LEU A 44 1.59 5.37 -2.52
CA LEU A 44 2.58 5.88 -1.57
C LEU A 44 2.45 5.17 -0.22
N LEU A 45 1.24 5.11 0.34
CA LEU A 45 0.99 4.38 1.59
C LEU A 45 1.31 2.88 1.47
N ALA A 46 1.00 2.25 0.34
CA ALA A 46 1.36 0.86 0.11
C ALA A 46 2.88 0.65 0.13
N PHE A 47 3.67 1.55 -0.47
CA PHE A 47 5.14 1.49 -0.39
C PHE A 47 5.66 1.71 1.03
N CYS A 48 5.01 2.57 1.83
CA CYS A 48 5.33 2.70 3.25
C CYS A 48 5.18 1.36 3.98
N VAL A 49 4.04 0.69 3.81
CA VAL A 49 3.78 -0.61 4.47
C VAL A 49 4.68 -1.71 3.93
N TRP A 50 4.97 -1.71 2.62
CA TRP A 50 5.82 -2.72 2.00
C TRP A 50 7.23 -2.72 2.59
N MET A 51 7.83 -1.54 2.77
CA MET A 51 9.19 -1.40 3.27
C MET A 51 9.28 -1.30 4.80
N LEU A 52 8.17 -1.46 5.52
CA LEU A 52 8.09 -1.16 6.95
C LEU A 52 9.15 -1.91 7.79
N PHE A 53 9.43 -3.17 7.45
CA PHE A 53 10.48 -3.96 8.11
C PHE A 53 11.90 -3.41 7.92
N SER A 54 12.18 -2.60 6.89
CA SER A 54 13.50 -1.99 6.71
C SER A 54 13.87 -1.04 7.85
N ALA A 55 12.87 -0.38 8.45
CA ALA A 55 13.07 0.51 9.59
C ALA A 55 12.89 -0.22 10.94
N VAL A 56 11.96 -1.18 11.01
CA VAL A 56 11.64 -1.90 12.25
C VAL A 56 12.72 -2.92 12.62
N ALA A 57 13.24 -3.69 11.67
CA ALA A 57 14.17 -4.78 11.96
C ALA A 57 15.44 -4.31 12.69
N VAL A 58 15.91 -3.10 12.37
CA VAL A 58 17.09 -2.47 13.01
C VAL A 58 16.85 -2.12 14.49
N ASN A 59 15.59 -1.95 14.89
CA ASN A 59 15.22 -1.54 16.24
C ASN A 59 14.59 -2.67 17.07
N LEU A 60 14.24 -3.83 16.47
CA LEU A 60 13.66 -4.97 17.21
C LEU A 60 14.54 -5.43 18.38
N ASN A 61 15.84 -5.62 18.15
CA ASN A 61 16.71 -6.07 19.25
C ASN A 61 16.92 -5.00 20.33
N LYS A 62 16.76 -3.71 19.99
CA LYS A 62 16.84 -2.62 20.98
C LYS A 62 15.66 -2.62 21.94
N VAL A 63 14.50 -3.13 21.52
CA VAL A 63 13.29 -3.19 22.35
C VAL A 63 13.13 -4.53 23.11
N GLY A 64 14.19 -5.34 23.17
CA GLY A 64 14.23 -6.56 23.99
C GLY A 64 14.07 -7.88 23.22
N PHE A 65 13.96 -7.86 21.90
CA PHE A 65 14.03 -9.08 21.09
C PHE A 65 15.48 -9.58 20.95
N ASN A 66 15.67 -10.88 20.77
CA ASN A 66 16.98 -11.49 20.55
C ASN A 66 17.00 -12.27 19.23
N PHE A 67 16.75 -11.56 18.12
CA PHE A 67 16.82 -12.16 16.78
C PHE A 67 18.25 -12.12 16.24
N THR A 68 18.63 -13.16 15.49
CA THR A 68 19.93 -13.18 14.81
C THR A 68 19.95 -12.19 13.64
N THR A 69 21.14 -11.78 13.20
CA THR A 69 21.30 -10.90 12.03
C THR A 69 20.61 -11.48 10.79
N ASP A 70 20.74 -12.79 10.55
CA ASP A 70 20.08 -13.48 9.44
C ASP A 70 18.56 -13.44 9.55
N GLN A 71 18.01 -13.60 10.76
CA GLN A 71 16.57 -13.49 11.00
C GLN A 71 16.05 -12.08 10.72
N LEU A 72 16.79 -11.05 11.11
CA LEU A 72 16.43 -9.65 10.84
C LEU A 72 16.46 -9.35 9.34
N PHE A 73 17.48 -9.82 8.60
CA PHE A 73 17.52 -9.71 7.14
C PHE A 73 16.42 -10.50 6.45
N LEU A 74 16.07 -11.68 6.97
CA LEU A 74 14.96 -12.46 6.44
C LEU A 74 13.65 -11.68 6.54
N LEU A 75 13.38 -11.01 7.66
CA LEU A 75 12.18 -10.18 7.83
C LEU A 75 12.11 -9.00 6.86
N THR A 76 13.24 -8.45 6.43
CA THR A 76 13.26 -7.38 5.40
C THR A 76 13.11 -7.92 3.98
N ALA A 77 13.49 -9.17 3.73
CA ALA A 77 13.41 -9.81 2.41
C ALA A 77 12.02 -10.41 2.11
N LEU A 78 11.36 -11.01 3.09
CA LEU A 78 10.06 -11.70 2.95
C LEU A 78 8.93 -10.86 2.32
N PRO A 79 8.78 -9.55 2.61
CA PRO A 79 7.76 -8.72 1.97
C PRO A 79 7.96 -8.63 0.45
N SER A 80 9.20 -8.64 -0.02
CA SER A 80 9.50 -8.61 -1.46
C SER A 80 9.15 -9.93 -2.15
N LEU A 81 9.37 -11.07 -1.49
CA LEU A 81 9.01 -12.39 -2.00
C LEU A 81 7.50 -12.52 -2.23
N SER A 82 6.72 -12.27 -1.17
CA SER A 82 5.26 -12.32 -1.24
C SER A 82 4.68 -11.28 -2.20
N GLY A 83 5.21 -10.06 -2.19
CA GLY A 83 4.81 -9.01 -3.13
C GLY A 83 5.06 -9.39 -4.59
N ALA A 84 6.22 -9.98 -4.92
CA ALA A 84 6.53 -10.41 -6.27
C ALA A 84 5.56 -11.49 -6.77
N ILE A 85 5.25 -12.48 -5.93
CA ILE A 85 4.28 -13.55 -6.25
C ILE A 85 2.89 -12.96 -6.49
N LEU A 86 2.45 -12.05 -5.62
CA LEU A 86 1.10 -11.48 -5.65
C LEU A 86 0.89 -10.44 -6.76
N ARG A 87 1.94 -9.85 -7.32
CA ARG A 87 1.83 -8.85 -8.41
C ARG A 87 1.03 -9.36 -9.60
N VAL A 88 1.24 -10.62 -9.99
CA VAL A 88 0.52 -11.21 -11.13
C VAL A 88 -0.98 -11.34 -10.82
N PRO A 89 -1.41 -12.03 -9.75
CA PRO A 89 -2.82 -12.03 -9.32
C PRO A 89 -3.43 -10.64 -9.21
N TYR A 90 -2.73 -9.69 -8.58
CA TYR A 90 -3.23 -8.33 -8.36
C TYR A 90 -3.51 -7.56 -9.64
N SER A 91 -2.75 -7.83 -10.72
CA SER A 91 -3.00 -7.19 -12.02
C SER A 91 -4.34 -7.63 -12.63
N PHE A 92 -4.76 -8.88 -12.40
CA PHE A 92 -6.04 -9.42 -12.86
C PHE A 92 -7.24 -8.97 -12.02
N MET A 93 -7.03 -8.54 -10.78
CA MET A 93 -8.14 -8.14 -9.89
C MET A 93 -8.80 -6.82 -10.31
N VAL A 94 -8.04 -5.92 -10.94
CA VAL A 94 -8.56 -4.63 -11.43
C VAL A 94 -9.66 -4.79 -12.49
N PRO A 95 -9.48 -5.56 -13.57
CA PRO A 95 -10.55 -5.76 -14.55
C PRO A 95 -11.74 -6.56 -13.99
N ILE A 96 -11.53 -7.43 -12.99
CA ILE A 96 -12.59 -8.26 -12.39
C ILE A 96 -13.47 -7.45 -11.42
N PHE A 97 -12.86 -6.75 -10.46
CA PHE A 97 -13.58 -6.04 -9.38
C PHE A 97 -13.78 -4.56 -9.67
N GLY A 98 -13.08 -4.02 -10.67
CA GLY A 98 -13.01 -2.60 -10.97
C GLY A 98 -12.01 -1.86 -10.09
N GLY A 99 -11.34 -0.87 -10.69
CA GLY A 99 -10.29 -0.09 -10.03
C GLY A 99 -10.69 0.54 -8.70
N ARG A 100 -11.89 1.14 -8.63
CA ARG A 100 -12.34 1.83 -7.40
C ARG A 100 -12.42 0.88 -6.21
N TYR A 101 -13.08 -0.27 -6.38
CA TYR A 101 -13.27 -1.21 -5.28
C TYR A 101 -11.96 -1.91 -4.92
N TRP A 102 -11.19 -2.33 -5.93
CA TRP A 102 -9.92 -3.00 -5.68
C TRP A 102 -8.93 -2.09 -4.96
N THR A 103 -8.77 -0.82 -5.36
CA THR A 103 -7.86 0.13 -4.70
C THR A 103 -8.26 0.37 -3.24
N VAL A 104 -9.55 0.49 -2.94
CA VAL A 104 -10.01 0.66 -1.55
C VAL A 104 -9.75 -0.59 -0.73
N LEU A 105 -10.14 -1.76 -1.23
CA LEU A 105 -9.95 -3.04 -0.56
C LEU A 105 -8.46 -3.30 -0.30
N SER A 106 -7.63 -3.18 -1.35
CA SER A 106 -6.19 -3.44 -1.29
C SER A 106 -5.43 -2.45 -0.41
N THR A 107 -6.00 -1.28 -0.10
CA THR A 107 -5.43 -0.33 0.86
C THR A 107 -5.88 -0.63 2.29
N ILE A 108 -7.17 -0.95 2.50
CA ILE A 108 -7.72 -1.25 3.84
C ILE A 108 -7.09 -2.50 4.44
N ILE A 109 -6.86 -3.55 3.63
CA ILE A 109 -6.21 -4.77 4.13
C ILE A 109 -4.81 -4.53 4.70
N LEU A 110 -4.13 -3.44 4.31
CA LEU A 110 -2.80 -3.08 4.80
C LEU A 110 -2.83 -2.54 6.23
N VAL A 111 -3.99 -2.13 6.73
CA VAL A 111 -4.16 -1.72 8.13
C VAL A 111 -3.92 -2.90 9.07
N VAL A 112 -4.27 -4.12 8.64
CA VAL A 112 -4.11 -5.35 9.44
C VAL A 112 -2.65 -5.60 9.83
N PRO A 113 -1.68 -5.72 8.91
CA PRO A 113 -0.28 -5.92 9.29
C PRO A 113 0.30 -4.72 10.06
N CYS A 114 -0.14 -3.48 9.81
CA CYS A 114 0.32 -2.31 10.55
C CYS A 114 -0.08 -2.37 12.04
N ILE A 115 -1.37 -2.64 12.33
CA ILE A 115 -1.85 -2.75 13.71
C ILE A 115 -1.22 -3.97 14.38
N TRP A 116 -1.20 -5.11 13.68
CA TRP A 116 -0.67 -6.35 14.24
C TRP A 116 0.81 -6.22 14.62
N LEU A 117 1.61 -5.57 13.76
CA LEU A 117 3.00 -5.29 14.08
C LEU A 117 3.15 -4.34 15.28
N GLY A 118 2.34 -3.29 15.37
CA GLY A 118 2.36 -2.36 16.50
C GLY A 118 2.14 -3.06 17.83
N VAL A 119 1.24 -4.05 17.87
CA VAL A 119 0.99 -4.88 19.07
C VAL A 119 2.11 -5.91 19.28
N ALA A 120 2.59 -6.57 18.22
CA ALA A 120 3.62 -7.61 18.29
C ALA A 120 4.95 -7.08 18.86
N ILE A 121 5.33 -5.85 18.53
CA ILE A 121 6.59 -5.24 19.01
C ILE A 121 6.54 -4.94 20.52
N GLN A 122 5.34 -4.69 21.08
CA GLN A 122 5.20 -4.36 22.51
C GLN A 122 5.43 -5.56 23.44
N ASN A 123 5.38 -6.79 22.92
CA ASN A 123 5.59 -7.99 23.70
C ASN A 123 6.84 -8.75 23.23
N PRO A 124 7.98 -8.67 23.97
CA PRO A 124 9.22 -9.37 23.65
C PRO A 124 9.09 -10.90 23.61
N ALA A 125 8.03 -11.48 24.18
CA ALA A 125 7.73 -12.91 24.09
C ALA A 125 7.11 -13.31 22.73
N THR A 126 6.85 -12.36 21.83
CA THR A 126 6.29 -12.65 20.51
C THR A 126 7.23 -13.52 19.70
N PRO A 127 6.79 -14.71 19.25
CA PRO A 127 7.67 -15.65 18.58
C PRO A 127 8.02 -15.20 17.15
N PHE A 128 9.18 -15.61 16.66
CA PHE A 128 9.71 -15.20 15.34
C PHE A 128 8.75 -15.49 14.17
N TRP A 129 8.00 -16.59 14.22
CA TRP A 129 7.05 -16.94 13.16
C TRP A 129 5.91 -15.91 12.99
N VAL A 130 5.55 -15.18 14.06
CA VAL A 130 4.57 -14.08 13.98
C VAL A 130 5.14 -12.96 13.13
N PHE A 131 6.41 -12.58 13.32
CA PHE A 131 7.07 -11.57 12.51
C PHE A 131 7.21 -12.00 11.04
N ILE A 132 7.51 -13.28 10.78
CA ILE A 132 7.49 -13.84 9.42
C ILE A 132 6.11 -13.64 8.77
N THR A 133 5.05 -13.96 9.50
CA THR A 133 3.67 -13.85 9.00
C THR A 133 3.32 -12.39 8.67
N ILE A 134 3.65 -11.47 9.57
CA ILE A 134 3.44 -10.04 9.37
C ILE A 134 4.27 -9.54 8.18
N ALA A 135 5.53 -9.96 8.04
CA ALA A 135 6.39 -9.57 6.92
C ALA A 135 5.82 -10.04 5.57
N LEU A 136 5.29 -11.26 5.51
CA LEU A 136 4.58 -11.75 4.31
C LEU A 136 3.31 -10.95 4.02
N LEU A 137 2.55 -10.55 5.06
CA LEU A 137 1.38 -9.68 4.90
C LEU A 137 1.74 -8.28 4.41
N CYS A 138 2.84 -7.69 4.90
CA CYS A 138 3.37 -6.42 4.39
C CYS A 138 3.69 -6.50 2.88
N GLY A 139 4.06 -7.68 2.36
CA GLY A 139 4.29 -7.87 0.94
C GLY A 139 3.06 -7.71 0.05
N PHE A 140 1.84 -7.87 0.58
CA PHE A 140 0.61 -7.56 -0.16
C PHE A 140 0.60 -6.10 -0.62
N ALA A 141 1.20 -5.20 0.17
CA ALA A 141 1.34 -3.80 -0.20
C ALA A 141 2.24 -3.61 -1.45
N GLY A 142 3.29 -4.43 -1.59
CA GLY A 142 4.16 -4.42 -2.77
C GLY A 142 3.48 -4.89 -4.06
N ALA A 143 2.38 -5.65 -3.95
CA ALA A 143 1.56 -6.08 -5.08
C ALA A 143 0.60 -4.98 -5.58
N ASN A 144 0.28 -4.00 -4.72
CA ASN A 144 -0.59 -2.86 -5.10
C ASN A 144 -0.03 -2.08 -6.29
N PHE A 145 1.29 -2.06 -6.48
CA PHE A 145 1.92 -1.42 -7.64
C PHE A 145 1.40 -1.94 -8.99
N ALA A 146 1.35 -3.26 -9.17
CA ALA A 146 0.88 -3.84 -10.44
C ALA A 146 -0.58 -3.48 -10.72
N SER A 147 -1.43 -3.59 -9.70
CA SER A 147 -2.84 -3.21 -9.82
C SER A 147 -3.05 -1.70 -10.04
N SER A 148 -2.30 -0.85 -9.36
CA SER A 148 -2.42 0.61 -9.45
C SER A 148 -2.00 1.10 -10.83
N MET A 149 -0.87 0.61 -11.35
CA MET A 149 -0.37 0.98 -12.69
C MET A 149 -1.31 0.49 -13.79
N GLY A 150 -1.79 -0.75 -13.67
CA GLY A 150 -2.80 -1.30 -14.58
C GLY A 150 -4.08 -0.44 -14.58
N ASN A 151 -4.60 -0.10 -13.39
CA ASN A 151 -5.79 0.73 -13.26
C ASN A 151 -5.63 2.13 -13.86
N ILE A 152 -4.55 2.85 -13.52
CA ILE A 152 -4.36 4.24 -13.98
C ILE A 152 -4.15 4.34 -15.49
N SER A 153 -3.58 3.31 -16.11
CA SER A 153 -3.39 3.29 -17.57
C SER A 153 -4.72 3.46 -18.34
N PHE A 154 -5.83 2.93 -17.83
CA PHE A 154 -7.16 3.02 -18.46
C PHE A 154 -7.78 4.43 -18.39
N PHE A 155 -7.31 5.28 -17.46
CA PHE A 155 -7.85 6.63 -17.27
C PHE A 155 -7.20 7.70 -18.17
N PHE A 156 -6.08 7.41 -18.82
CA PHE A 156 -5.37 8.41 -19.62
C PHE A 156 -5.29 7.99 -21.10
N PRO A 157 -5.35 8.95 -22.04
CA PRO A 157 -5.08 8.67 -23.45
C PRO A 157 -3.61 8.27 -23.63
N LYS A 158 -3.32 7.47 -24.66
CA LYS A 158 -1.96 6.94 -24.94
C LYS A 158 -0.87 8.01 -24.90
N ALA A 159 -1.15 9.19 -25.45
CA ALA A 159 -0.22 10.33 -25.46
C ALA A 159 0.16 10.86 -24.06
N LYS A 160 -0.67 10.64 -23.03
CA LYS A 160 -0.45 11.12 -21.65
C LYS A 160 -0.20 10.00 -20.64
N GLN A 161 -0.32 8.73 -21.06
CA GLN A 161 -0.12 7.57 -20.19
C GLN A 161 1.28 7.52 -19.59
N GLY A 162 2.32 7.80 -20.38
CA GLY A 162 3.71 7.80 -19.89
C GLY A 162 3.91 8.73 -18.69
N SER A 163 3.44 9.98 -18.79
CA SER A 163 3.50 10.95 -17.69
C SER A 163 2.64 10.53 -16.50
N ALA A 164 1.43 10.03 -16.73
CA ALA A 164 0.53 9.61 -15.66
C ALA A 164 1.08 8.41 -14.87
N LEU A 165 1.59 7.40 -15.59
CA LEU A 165 2.25 6.23 -15.00
C LEU A 165 3.55 6.64 -14.29
N GLY A 166 4.33 7.55 -14.88
CA GLY A 166 5.54 8.09 -14.27
C GLY A 166 5.26 8.81 -12.95
N ILE A 167 4.24 9.67 -12.90
CA ILE A 167 3.83 10.34 -11.66
C ILE A 167 3.32 9.34 -10.63
N ASN A 168 2.46 8.40 -11.03
CA ASN A 168 1.89 7.40 -10.12
C ASN A 168 2.98 6.51 -9.51
N GLY A 169 3.82 5.90 -10.36
CA GLY A 169 4.90 5.02 -9.91
C GLY A 169 6.03 5.79 -9.22
N GLY A 170 6.42 6.96 -9.73
CA GLY A 170 7.48 7.79 -9.16
C GLY A 170 7.12 8.28 -7.76
N LEU A 171 5.97 8.96 -7.60
CA LEU A 171 5.51 9.42 -6.29
C LEU A 171 5.12 8.26 -5.36
N GLY A 172 4.66 7.14 -5.91
CA GLY A 172 4.43 5.92 -5.14
C GLY A 172 5.73 5.42 -4.48
N ASN A 173 6.83 5.35 -5.22
CA ASN A 173 8.13 4.93 -4.69
C ASN A 173 8.67 5.86 -3.59
N LEU A 174 8.29 7.14 -3.58
CA LEU A 174 8.66 8.06 -2.49
C LEU A 174 8.14 7.58 -1.12
N GLY A 175 7.12 6.73 -1.09
CA GLY A 175 6.61 6.12 0.15
C GLY A 175 7.70 5.39 0.95
N VAL A 176 8.69 4.79 0.27
CA VAL A 176 9.81 4.12 0.94
C VAL A 176 10.62 5.12 1.77
N SER A 177 11.04 6.22 1.15
CA SER A 177 11.82 7.27 1.82
C SER A 177 11.01 7.98 2.90
N VAL A 178 9.72 8.25 2.63
CA VAL A 178 8.81 8.88 3.60
C VAL A 178 8.67 7.99 4.84
N MET A 179 8.47 6.69 4.67
CA MET A 179 8.38 5.76 5.80
C MET A 179 9.70 5.68 6.55
N GLN A 180 10.83 5.56 5.86
CA GLN A 180 12.15 5.50 6.50
C GLN A 180 12.49 6.77 7.28
N MET A 181 12.00 7.94 6.85
CA MET A 181 12.16 9.20 7.57
C MET A 181 11.21 9.31 8.78
N ILE A 182 9.94 8.92 8.62
CA ILE A 182 8.92 9.07 9.68
C ILE A 182 9.01 7.97 10.73
N ALA A 183 9.33 6.72 10.36
CA ALA A 183 9.29 5.58 11.27
C ALA A 183 10.23 5.74 12.48
N PRO A 184 11.51 6.15 12.33
CA PRO A 184 12.34 6.46 13.49
C PRO A 184 11.74 7.59 14.34
N ALA A 185 11.29 8.68 13.72
CA ALA A 185 10.68 9.79 14.44
C ALA A 185 9.44 9.37 15.24
N ALA A 186 8.59 8.48 14.70
CA ALA A 186 7.40 7.96 15.36
C ALA A 186 7.70 6.95 16.48
N ILE A 187 8.82 6.22 16.40
CA ILE A 187 9.29 5.33 17.47
C ILE A 187 9.86 6.17 18.63
N PHE A 188 10.56 7.26 18.33
CA PHE A 188 11.16 8.16 19.34
C PHE A 188 10.18 9.20 19.89
N LEU A 189 9.16 9.61 19.14
CA LEU A 189 8.07 10.46 19.64
C LEU A 189 7.10 9.58 20.42
N PRO A 190 6.93 9.81 21.74
CA PRO A 190 6.11 8.95 22.57
C PRO A 190 4.63 9.35 22.43
N ILE A 191 4.10 9.27 21.21
CA ILE A 191 2.68 9.50 20.92
C ILE A 191 1.82 8.46 21.67
N PHE A 192 2.39 7.27 21.96
CA PHE A 192 1.79 6.26 22.82
C PHE A 192 1.95 6.52 24.32
N ALA A 193 2.97 7.26 24.77
CA ALA A 193 3.04 7.68 26.18
C ALA A 193 1.99 8.75 26.51
N PHE A 194 1.60 9.58 25.54
CA PHE A 194 0.50 10.54 25.71
C PHE A 194 -0.87 9.85 25.86
N LEU A 195 -1.03 8.61 25.36
CA LEU A 195 -2.23 7.78 25.50
C LEU A 195 -2.15 6.79 26.69
N GLY A 196 -1.14 6.92 27.57
CA GLY A 196 -1.00 6.08 28.76
C GLY A 196 -0.51 4.64 28.49
N ILE A 197 -0.02 4.35 27.28
CA ILE A 197 0.64 3.08 26.97
C ILE A 197 2.13 3.26 27.27
N HIS A 198 2.53 2.88 28.48
CA HIS A 198 3.95 2.89 28.87
C HIS A 198 4.68 1.74 28.18
N GLY A 199 5.61 2.09 27.28
CA GLY A 199 6.63 1.17 26.80
C GLY A 199 7.56 0.76 27.94
N VAL A 200 8.23 -0.38 27.77
CA VAL A 200 9.20 -0.92 28.74
C VAL A 200 10.34 0.08 28.93
N PRO A 201 10.78 0.38 30.17
CA PRO A 201 11.92 1.25 30.42
C PRO A 201 13.16 0.67 29.74
N GLN A 202 13.87 1.49 28.97
CA GLN A 202 15.21 1.15 28.50
C GLN A 202 16.21 1.69 29.53
N GLU A 203 16.83 0.78 30.29
CA GLU A 203 18.07 1.06 31.03
C GLU A 203 19.28 0.99 30.10
#